data_AF-A0A9K3L8F3-F1
#
_entry.id   AF-A0A9K3L8F3-F1
#
_cell.length_a   1.000
_cell.length_b   1.000
_cell.length_c   1.000
_cell.angle_alpha   90.00
_cell.angle_beta   90.00
_cell.angle_gamma   90.00
#
_symmetry.space_group_name_H-M   'P 1'
#
loop_
_entity.id
_entity.type
_entity.pdbx_description
1 polymer ?
#
loop_
_entity_poly.entity_id
_entity_poly.type
_entity_poly.pdbx_seq_one_letter_code
_entity_poly.pdbx_strand_id
1 'polypeptide(L)'
;MRFLSTICCLFLVAIKSLPVAAADGDDNKNAVVSFVIHLNGQPDPCGTTRLVTQEQIDKWSSTAQNKYELETILTDGMVSVMNKETSSCHDQDLEEQTNNNNDDDHERSLYTFCDRGPELTPILLDHKQLIKTQRQTLPCRWYTREGLRITSGEQLQGLLETAKNRSSSSTSSCANPQDASDCDTSTQKEGTATTEVHLYAVPAGRVFMFAPAYVGEIFQLDHLKLLPDVNKPIYLQVLSTNPRVFDILNVFTPEEADAVVQRALNETSPTHRIKRSTTGTTENAVFTKRTSENGFDTHGTVALALKQRIFELLGYDEYWDGHDDGLQVLRYNLTQAYIQHDDYLTDPGKKDTFDYESSKKGGNRYATVLLYMTDLPDGAGGETVFSETWPNDVLPHHRTHLKTAVKELRKNGDTQLAGITEGSWEEEMVALCRTRLAIKPHAGRAVLFYSQHPNGEMDRNAKHGGCPVLNGTKWAANLWVWNTPRKGYKGAPIRDDVDPATLSDNGPKQLFATFVNTGKDPTMANAELYYESQKWGPLHPDKPLRANTYEGHRWNVRVGDEVVTSWVIGNEQKQQFVI
;
A
#
# COMPACT_ATOMS: atom_id res chain seq x y z
N MET A 1 -18.83 67.00 -2.09
CA MET A 1 -18.41 68.40 -1.85
C MET A 1 -17.40 68.42 -0.71
N ARG A 2 -16.14 68.80 -1.02
CA ARG A 2 -15.17 69.58 -0.20
C ARG A 2 -14.67 68.98 1.15
N PHE A 3 -13.38 68.90 1.48
CA PHE A 3 -12.12 69.36 0.85
C PHE A 3 -10.93 68.57 1.46
N LEU A 4 -9.92 68.27 0.64
CA LEU A 4 -8.52 67.97 1.02
C LEU A 4 -7.77 69.24 1.44
N SER A 5 -6.73 69.11 2.27
CA SER A 5 -5.40 69.77 2.13
C SER A 5 -4.57 69.58 3.42
N THR A 6 -3.24 69.48 3.51
CA THR A 6 -2.13 68.85 2.76
C THR A 6 -0.87 68.97 3.66
N ILE A 7 0.16 68.11 3.45
CA ILE A 7 1.63 68.35 3.66
C ILE A 7 2.14 68.41 5.13
N CYS A 8 3.34 67.97 5.53
CA CYS A 8 4.42 67.08 5.04
C CYS A 8 5.58 67.21 6.08
N CYS A 9 6.43 66.18 6.17
CA CYS A 9 7.87 66.18 6.52
C CYS A 9 8.36 65.41 7.77
N LEU A 10 8.98 64.26 7.46
CA LEU A 10 10.26 63.69 7.91
C LEU A 10 10.71 63.84 9.37
N PHE A 11 11.03 62.70 10.01
CA PHE A 11 12.42 62.26 10.20
C PHE A 11 12.44 60.77 10.64
N LEU A 12 13.06 59.93 9.79
CA LEU A 12 13.51 58.58 10.14
C LEU A 12 14.79 58.69 10.99
N VAL A 13 14.80 58.11 12.18
CA VAL A 13 16.03 57.74 12.90
C VAL A 13 15.89 56.31 13.35
N ALA A 14 16.83 55.48 12.91
CA ALA A 14 16.97 54.08 13.22
C ALA A 14 17.24 53.86 14.72
N ILE A 15 16.49 52.97 15.35
CA ILE A 15 16.88 52.34 16.62
C ILE A 15 17.24 50.89 16.30
N LYS A 16 18.52 50.58 16.47
CA LYS A 16 19.08 49.23 16.48
C LYS A 16 18.39 48.42 17.58
N SER A 17 17.65 47.38 17.23
CA SER A 17 17.26 46.32 18.15
C SER A 17 18.42 45.31 18.24
N LEU A 18 19.20 45.41 19.32
CA LEU A 18 20.06 44.33 19.81
C LEU A 18 19.20 43.32 20.61
N PRO A 19 19.65 42.06 20.73
CA PRO A 19 18.77 40.92 20.94
C PRO A 19 18.23 40.89 22.37
N VAL A 20 16.93 40.67 22.49
CA VAL A 20 16.33 40.23 23.76
C VAL A 20 16.82 38.81 23.98
N ALA A 21 17.65 38.63 25.00
CA ALA A 21 18.00 37.33 25.53
C ALA A 21 16.69 36.58 25.84
N ALA A 22 16.44 35.49 25.11
CA ALA A 22 15.43 34.53 25.50
C ALA A 22 15.85 33.99 26.86
N ALA A 23 15.08 34.32 27.88
CA ALA A 23 15.15 33.64 29.15
C ALA A 23 14.81 32.18 28.89
N ASP A 24 15.72 31.28 29.26
CA ASP A 24 15.49 29.84 29.38
C ASP A 24 14.22 29.62 30.22
N GLY A 25 13.13 29.30 29.54
CA GLY A 25 11.91 28.76 30.11
C GLY A 25 11.96 27.24 29.95
N ASP A 26 12.43 26.59 31.00
CA ASP A 26 12.42 25.14 31.22
C ASP A 26 10.98 24.59 31.29
N ASP A 27 10.34 24.42 30.13
CA ASP A 27 9.01 23.82 29.97
C ASP A 27 9.05 22.41 29.35
N ASN A 28 10.23 21.76 29.33
CA ASN A 28 10.36 20.39 28.83
C ASN A 28 10.30 19.34 29.97
N LYS A 29 9.34 19.48 30.89
CA LYS A 29 9.11 18.50 31.96
C LYS A 29 8.42 17.26 31.40
N ASN A 30 9.25 16.26 31.06
CA ASN A 30 8.92 14.84 30.89
C ASN A 30 7.59 14.59 30.14
N ALA A 31 7.55 14.84 28.84
CA ALA A 31 6.52 14.24 28.01
C ALA A 31 6.64 12.71 28.12
N VAL A 32 5.53 12.06 28.47
CA VAL A 32 5.48 10.60 28.65
C VAL A 32 4.52 10.00 27.65
N VAL A 33 5.00 8.97 26.95
CA VAL A 33 4.32 8.38 25.81
C VAL A 33 3.84 6.99 26.18
N SER A 34 2.60 6.67 25.84
CA SER A 34 2.05 5.32 25.91
C SER A 34 1.92 4.80 24.49
N PHE A 35 2.70 3.77 24.15
CA PHE A 35 2.51 3.04 22.91
C PHE A 35 1.41 2.00 23.07
N VAL A 36 0.46 2.01 22.13
CA VAL A 36 -0.60 1.03 21.95
C VAL A 36 -0.19 0.10 20.80
N ILE A 37 -0.03 -1.18 21.09
CA ILE A 37 0.52 -2.16 20.15
C ILE A 37 -0.60 -3.01 19.55
N HIS A 38 -0.63 -3.06 18.23
CA HIS A 38 -1.54 -3.85 17.42
C HIS A 38 -0.76 -4.92 16.66
N LEU A 39 -1.37 -6.07 16.41
CA LEU A 39 -0.82 -7.07 15.50
C LEU A 39 -1.27 -6.77 14.07
N ASN A 40 -0.45 -7.15 13.08
CA ASN A 40 -0.74 -6.89 11.67
C ASN A 40 -2.18 -7.27 11.27
N GLY A 41 -2.91 -6.31 10.71
CA GLY A 41 -4.30 -6.48 10.26
C GLY A 41 -5.35 -6.69 11.36
N GLN A 42 -5.01 -6.50 12.64
CA GLN A 42 -5.97 -6.55 13.76
C GLN A 42 -6.32 -5.13 14.23
N PRO A 43 -7.62 -4.77 14.29
CA PRO A 43 -8.02 -3.42 14.71
C PRO A 43 -7.91 -3.21 16.23
N ASP A 44 -8.03 -4.29 17.00
CA ASP A 44 -7.93 -4.26 18.45
C ASP A 44 -6.47 -4.40 18.89
N PRO A 45 -6.01 -3.60 19.88
CA PRO A 45 -4.65 -3.70 20.39
C PRO A 45 -4.45 -5.02 21.13
N CYS A 46 -3.27 -5.63 20.97
CA CYS A 46 -2.88 -6.76 21.81
C CYS A 46 -2.29 -6.30 23.15
N GLY A 47 -1.89 -5.02 23.29
CA GLY A 47 -1.35 -4.54 24.54
C GLY A 47 -0.93 -3.08 24.52
N THR A 48 -0.60 -2.57 25.70
CA THR A 48 -0.08 -1.21 25.89
C THR A 48 1.23 -1.24 26.65
N THR A 49 2.01 -0.17 26.51
CA THR A 49 3.28 -0.01 27.21
C THR A 49 3.10 0.79 28.50
N ARG A 50 4.02 0.60 29.44
CA ARG A 50 4.27 1.57 30.50
C ARG A 50 4.70 2.88 29.85
N LEU A 51 4.41 3.96 30.54
CA LEU A 51 4.83 5.30 30.20
C LEU A 51 6.34 5.37 29.86
N VAL A 52 6.64 5.70 28.61
CA VAL A 52 8.00 5.82 28.04
C VAL A 52 8.41 7.29 28.04
N THR A 53 9.59 7.59 28.58
CA THR A 53 10.11 8.97 28.62
C THR A 53 10.70 9.40 27.28
N GLN A 54 10.72 10.71 27.02
CA GLN A 54 11.39 11.27 25.85
C GLN A 54 12.87 10.85 25.77
N GLU A 55 13.60 10.81 26.90
CA GLU A 55 15.00 10.36 26.94
C GLU A 55 15.17 8.91 26.43
N GLN A 56 14.25 8.02 26.81
CA GLN A 56 14.30 6.63 26.37
C GLN A 56 14.02 6.51 24.86
N ILE A 57 13.09 7.32 24.34
CA ILE A 57 12.80 7.41 22.91
C ILE A 57 13.99 7.98 22.15
N ASP A 58 14.60 9.05 22.66
CA ASP A 58 15.79 9.67 22.04
C ASP A 58 16.92 8.66 21.95
N LYS A 59 17.13 7.86 23.00
CA LYS A 59 18.08 6.75 22.98
C LYS A 59 17.76 5.71 21.90
N TRP A 60 16.50 5.31 21.77
CA TRP A 60 16.10 4.36 20.70
C TRP A 60 16.36 4.95 19.32
N SER A 61 15.97 6.20 19.09
CA SER A 61 16.12 6.91 17.83
C SER A 61 17.58 7.19 17.46
N SER A 62 18.43 7.59 18.41
CA SER A 62 19.82 7.98 18.14
C SER A 62 20.77 6.80 17.97
N THR A 63 20.41 5.62 18.48
CA THR A 63 21.26 4.43 18.42
C THR A 63 21.21 3.76 17.05
N ALA A 64 20.08 3.85 16.34
CA ALA A 64 19.90 3.21 15.05
C ALA A 64 20.58 3.98 13.91
N GLN A 65 21.51 3.32 13.20
CA GLN A 65 22.15 3.85 12.00
C GLN A 65 21.37 3.55 10.72
N ASN A 66 20.49 2.55 10.75
CA ASN A 66 19.65 2.13 9.62
C ASN A 66 18.32 1.54 10.12
N LYS A 67 17.40 1.30 9.19
CA LYS A 67 16.05 0.78 9.50
C LYS A 67 16.05 -0.57 10.21
N TYR A 68 16.99 -1.47 9.91
CA TYR A 68 17.02 -2.81 10.51
C TYR A 68 17.50 -2.78 11.97
N GLU A 69 18.44 -1.88 12.28
CA GLU A 69 18.83 -1.60 13.67
C GLU A 69 17.66 -1.00 14.44
N LEU A 70 16.94 -0.04 13.83
CA LEU A 70 15.77 0.57 14.45
C LEU A 70 14.67 -0.45 14.74
N GLU A 71 14.34 -1.32 13.79
CA GLU A 71 13.34 -2.39 13.97
C GLU A 71 13.70 -3.31 15.15
N THR A 72 14.98 -3.64 15.29
CA THR A 72 15.49 -4.45 16.41
C THR A 72 15.35 -3.70 17.74
N ILE A 73 15.82 -2.45 17.78
CA ILE A 73 15.75 -1.59 18.97
C ILE A 73 14.31 -1.36 19.40
N LEU A 74 13.41 -1.11 18.45
CA LEU A 74 11.98 -0.94 18.74
C LEU A 74 11.35 -2.25 19.22
N THR A 75 11.69 -3.40 18.61
CA THR A 75 11.16 -4.69 19.07
C THR A 75 11.58 -4.98 20.50
N ASP A 76 12.87 -4.89 20.81
CA ASP A 76 13.40 -5.09 22.17
C ASP A 76 12.88 -4.04 23.16
N GLY A 77 12.82 -2.79 22.71
CA GLY A 77 12.30 -1.65 23.47
C GLY A 77 10.85 -1.87 23.87
N MET A 78 9.96 -2.13 22.91
CA MET A 78 8.53 -2.34 23.15
C MET A 78 8.27 -3.52 24.09
N VAL A 79 8.96 -4.64 23.90
CA VAL A 79 8.84 -5.78 24.84
C VAL A 79 9.29 -5.37 26.24
N SER A 80 10.39 -4.62 26.37
CA SER A 80 10.94 -4.21 27.67
C SER A 80 10.02 -3.27 28.45
N VAL A 81 9.19 -2.46 27.77
CA VAL A 81 8.27 -1.51 28.41
C VAL A 81 6.82 -1.98 28.43
N MET A 82 6.49 -3.13 27.82
CA MET A 82 5.13 -3.64 27.75
C MET A 82 4.52 -3.88 29.14
N ASN A 83 3.22 -3.60 29.29
CA ASN A 83 2.46 -3.96 30.49
C ASN A 83 2.16 -5.46 30.47
N LYS A 84 2.93 -6.24 31.23
CA LYS A 84 2.82 -7.71 31.24
C LYS A 84 1.47 -8.26 31.73
N GLU A 85 0.79 -7.53 32.62
CA GLU A 85 -0.46 -7.98 33.23
C GLU A 85 -1.69 -7.78 32.32
N THR A 86 -1.60 -6.87 31.35
CA THR A 86 -2.73 -6.46 30.51
C THR A 86 -2.49 -6.70 29.03
N SER A 87 -1.31 -7.19 28.65
CA SER A 87 -0.93 -7.40 27.25
C SER A 87 -1.05 -8.87 26.88
N SER A 88 -1.90 -9.16 25.89
CA SER A 88 -1.95 -10.45 25.20
C SER A 88 -0.81 -10.62 24.19
N CYS A 89 0.00 -9.58 23.91
CA CYS A 89 1.20 -9.73 23.11
C CYS A 89 2.37 -10.37 23.89
N HIS A 90 2.23 -10.64 25.19
CA HIS A 90 3.34 -10.94 26.09
C HIS A 90 3.24 -12.29 26.80
N ASP A 91 2.61 -13.32 26.22
CA ASP A 91 2.40 -14.58 27.00
C ASP A 91 3.71 -15.10 27.60
N GLN A 92 3.63 -15.33 28.92
CA GLN A 92 4.73 -15.25 29.88
C GLN A 92 5.68 -16.45 29.84
N ASP A 93 6.96 -16.11 29.78
CA ASP A 93 8.14 -16.72 30.42
C ASP A 93 8.51 -18.20 30.17
N LEU A 94 9.45 -18.34 29.22
CA LEU A 94 10.69 -19.09 29.40
C LEU A 94 11.31 -18.87 30.80
N GLU A 95 10.95 -19.69 31.78
CA GLU A 95 11.84 -20.20 32.85
C GLU A 95 11.10 -21.17 33.80
N GLU A 96 11.05 -22.46 33.47
CA GLU A 96 11.39 -23.55 34.41
C GLU A 96 11.54 -24.89 33.66
N GLN A 97 12.64 -25.58 33.93
CA GLN A 97 12.86 -26.94 33.45
C GLN A 97 11.80 -27.89 34.00
N THR A 98 11.18 -28.71 33.15
CA THR A 98 11.04 -30.18 33.24
C THR A 98 9.70 -30.74 32.74
N ASN A 99 9.83 -31.68 31.80
CA ASN A 99 9.07 -32.93 31.63
C ASN A 99 7.54 -32.91 31.36
N ASN A 100 7.27 -33.36 30.13
CA ASN A 100 6.20 -34.26 29.69
C ASN A 100 4.88 -33.68 29.18
N ASN A 101 4.74 -33.91 27.87
CA ASN A 101 3.61 -34.52 27.16
C ASN A 101 2.36 -33.67 26.89
N ASN A 102 2.26 -33.32 25.62
CA ASN A 102 1.05 -33.19 24.80
C ASN A 102 0.00 -32.16 25.29
N ASP A 103 0.10 -30.95 24.76
CA ASP A 103 -0.93 -30.32 23.91
C ASP A 103 -0.35 -29.03 23.29
N ASP A 104 -0.74 -28.71 22.06
CA ASP A 104 -0.24 -27.63 21.19
C ASP A 104 -0.58 -26.21 21.72
N ASP A 105 0.06 -25.77 22.81
CA ASP A 105 0.02 -24.38 23.27
C ASP A 105 1.42 -23.74 23.11
N HIS A 106 1.69 -23.20 21.91
CA HIS A 106 2.84 -22.32 21.71
C HIS A 106 2.55 -20.95 22.36
N GLU A 107 3.12 -20.72 23.53
CA GLU A 107 3.18 -19.42 24.24
C GLU A 107 3.46 -18.25 23.27
N ARG A 108 2.53 -17.29 23.17
CA ARG A 108 2.59 -16.17 22.20
C ARG A 108 3.22 -14.92 22.80
N SER A 109 4.54 -14.85 22.74
CA SER A 109 5.26 -13.59 22.94
C SER A 109 5.29 -12.73 21.67
N LEU A 110 5.53 -11.42 21.82
CA LEU A 110 5.74 -10.53 20.67
C LEU A 110 6.95 -10.98 19.84
N TYR A 111 8.01 -11.52 20.46
CA TYR A 111 9.15 -12.09 19.74
C TYR A 111 8.75 -13.26 18.83
N THR A 112 7.94 -14.19 19.33
CA THR A 112 7.44 -15.34 18.55
C THR A 112 6.42 -14.92 17.49
N PHE A 113 5.72 -13.80 17.69
CA PHE A 113 4.90 -13.20 16.65
C PHE A 113 5.76 -12.57 15.53
N CYS A 114 6.81 -11.84 15.90
CA CYS A 114 7.73 -11.20 14.95
C CYS A 114 8.52 -12.22 14.13
N ASP A 115 9.03 -13.27 14.80
CA ASP A 115 9.78 -14.36 14.19
C ASP A 115 8.93 -15.63 14.17
N ARG A 116 8.29 -15.88 13.03
CA ARG A 116 7.46 -17.07 12.83
C ARG A 116 8.30 -18.33 12.53
N GLY A 117 9.62 -18.23 12.62
CA GLY A 117 10.54 -19.32 12.34
C GLY A 117 10.78 -19.54 10.84
N PRO A 118 11.76 -20.39 10.50
CA PRO A 118 12.19 -20.59 9.12
C PRO A 118 11.12 -21.21 8.23
N GLU A 119 10.12 -21.89 8.79
CA GLU A 119 9.05 -22.55 8.00
C GLU A 119 7.90 -21.62 7.60
N LEU A 120 7.75 -20.49 8.29
CA LEU A 120 6.62 -19.57 8.12
C LEU A 120 7.04 -18.13 7.79
N THR A 121 8.34 -17.91 7.62
CA THR A 121 8.94 -16.60 7.31
C THR A 121 9.40 -16.57 5.86
N PRO A 122 8.67 -15.88 4.95
CA PRO A 122 9.15 -15.62 3.60
C PRO A 122 10.49 -14.88 3.62
N ILE A 123 11.41 -15.31 2.76
CA ILE A 123 12.74 -14.72 2.62
C ILE A 123 12.68 -13.58 1.60
N LEU A 124 12.41 -12.37 2.07
CA LEU A 124 12.41 -11.15 1.25
C LEU A 124 13.85 -10.70 0.93
N LEU A 125 13.99 -9.76 -0.02
CA LEU A 125 15.29 -9.28 -0.51
C LEU A 125 16.19 -8.70 0.60
N ASP A 126 15.58 -8.09 1.61
CA ASP A 126 16.24 -7.50 2.77
C ASP A 126 16.47 -8.48 3.92
N HIS A 127 16.01 -9.74 3.82
CA HIS A 127 16.03 -10.69 4.92
C HIS A 127 17.43 -10.88 5.55
N LYS A 128 18.49 -10.87 4.73
CA LYS A 128 19.89 -11.00 5.21
C LYS A 128 20.43 -9.76 5.93
N GLN A 129 19.75 -8.63 5.79
CA GLN A 129 20.12 -7.37 6.43
C GLN A 129 19.43 -7.20 7.79
N LEU A 130 18.40 -8.03 8.07
CA LEU A 130 17.71 -8.02 9.36
C LEU A 130 18.69 -8.32 10.49
N ILE A 131 18.60 -7.53 11.55
CA ILE A 131 19.40 -7.69 12.76
C ILE A 131 18.55 -8.43 13.79
N LYS A 132 19.15 -9.41 14.45
CA LYS A 132 18.44 -10.21 15.45
C LYS A 132 18.27 -9.43 16.75
N THR A 133 17.16 -9.68 17.42
CA THR A 133 16.83 -9.17 18.76
C THR A 133 17.78 -9.73 19.82
N GLN A 134 17.72 -9.19 21.03
CA GLN A 134 18.46 -9.73 22.18
C GLN A 134 18.13 -11.21 22.48
N ARG A 135 16.95 -11.69 22.07
CA ARG A 135 16.50 -13.10 22.20
C ARG A 135 16.89 -13.96 21.00
N GLN A 136 17.71 -13.47 20.08
CA GLN A 136 18.14 -14.15 18.86
C GLN A 136 17.02 -14.45 17.85
N THR A 137 15.90 -13.72 17.94
CA THR A 137 14.77 -13.79 17.00
C THR A 137 14.86 -12.70 15.94
N LEU A 138 14.12 -12.83 14.84
CA LEU A 138 13.88 -11.74 13.91
C LEU A 138 13.00 -10.64 14.56
N PRO A 139 13.22 -9.36 14.21
CA PRO A 139 12.45 -8.25 14.73
C PRO A 139 11.13 -8.07 13.97
N CYS A 140 10.19 -7.34 14.58
CA CYS A 140 9.01 -6.86 13.86
C CYS A 140 9.38 -5.65 13.02
N ARG A 141 8.66 -5.49 11.90
CA ARG A 141 8.57 -4.21 11.20
C ARG A 141 7.46 -3.38 11.84
N TRP A 142 7.70 -2.09 12.03
CA TRP A 142 6.81 -1.22 12.78
C TRP A 142 6.12 -0.22 11.86
N TYR A 143 4.80 -0.13 12.01
CA TYR A 143 3.94 0.68 11.17
C TYR A 143 3.01 1.55 12.01
N THR A 144 2.60 2.68 11.46
CA THR A 144 1.44 3.42 11.96
C THR A 144 0.14 2.77 11.52
N ARG A 145 -0.99 3.18 12.10
CA ARG A 145 -2.33 2.77 11.66
C ARG A 145 -2.60 3.13 10.20
N GLU A 146 -2.06 4.27 9.77
CA GLU A 146 -2.20 4.81 8.42
C GLU A 146 -1.22 4.16 7.42
N GLY A 147 -0.42 3.17 7.81
CA GLY A 147 0.43 2.40 6.89
C GLY A 147 1.83 2.97 6.64
N LEU A 148 2.21 4.06 7.31
CA LEU A 148 3.61 4.54 7.29
C LEU A 148 4.52 3.55 8.03
N ARG A 149 5.51 2.97 7.33
CA ARG A 149 6.61 2.19 7.93
C ARG A 149 7.59 3.11 8.64
N ILE A 150 7.92 2.80 9.89
CA ILE A 150 8.91 3.53 10.68
C ILE A 150 10.29 2.99 10.35
N THR A 151 11.06 3.77 9.59
CA THR A 151 12.38 3.39 9.06
C THR A 151 13.53 4.23 9.61
N SER A 152 13.24 5.33 10.31
CA SER A 152 14.24 6.18 10.95
C SER A 152 13.78 6.71 12.31
N GLY A 153 14.75 7.07 13.17
CA GLY A 153 14.47 7.75 14.43
C GLY A 153 13.79 9.12 14.24
N GLU A 154 14.10 9.82 13.14
CA GLU A 154 13.44 11.08 12.76
C GLU A 154 11.94 10.88 12.50
N GLN A 155 11.56 9.81 11.77
CA GLN A 155 10.16 9.47 11.55
C GLN A 155 9.44 9.16 12.87
N LEU A 156 10.10 8.43 13.78
CA LEU A 156 9.53 8.15 15.10
C LEU A 156 9.29 9.44 15.90
N GLN A 157 10.24 10.38 15.89
CA GLN A 157 10.08 11.67 16.57
C GLN A 157 8.96 12.51 15.96
N GLY A 158 8.88 12.60 14.62
CA GLY A 158 7.82 13.33 13.94
C GLY A 158 6.42 12.77 14.24
N LEU A 159 6.29 11.45 14.40
CA LEU A 159 5.04 10.82 14.84
C LEU A 159 4.64 11.24 16.24
N LEU A 160 5.61 11.33 17.16
CA LEU A 160 5.38 11.73 18.55
C LEU A 160 4.98 13.20 18.65
N GLU A 161 5.62 14.08 17.89
CA GLU A 161 5.26 15.49 17.80
C GLU A 161 3.83 15.66 17.26
N THR A 162 3.49 14.92 16.21
CA THR A 162 2.13 14.91 15.64
C THR A 162 1.09 14.45 16.66
N ALA A 163 1.39 13.39 17.42
CA ALA A 163 0.51 12.89 18.47
C ALA A 163 0.34 13.90 19.63
N LYS A 164 1.42 14.56 20.07
CA LYS A 164 1.37 15.63 21.07
C LYS A 164 0.48 16.81 20.63
N ASN A 165 0.56 17.20 19.36
CA ASN A 165 -0.26 18.27 18.80
C ASN A 165 -1.75 17.88 18.72
N ARG A 166 -2.06 16.61 18.46
CA ARG A 166 -3.44 16.09 18.52
C ARG A 166 -3.99 16.07 19.95
N SER A 167 -3.19 15.65 20.93
CA SER A 167 -3.61 15.62 22.34
C SER A 167 -3.78 17.00 22.97
N SER A 168 -3.07 18.03 22.49
CA SER A 168 -3.22 19.41 22.98
C SER A 168 -4.41 20.16 22.35
N SER A 169 -4.84 19.77 21.14
CA SER A 169 -5.99 20.36 20.45
C SER A 169 -7.35 19.78 20.86
N SER A 170 -7.39 18.72 21.68
CA SER A 170 -8.65 18.12 22.20
C SER A 170 -9.23 18.82 23.44
N THR A 171 -8.74 20.01 23.81
CA THR A 171 -9.32 20.80 24.91
C THR A 171 -10.59 21.54 24.46
N SER A 172 -11.74 20.96 24.85
CA SER A 172 -13.10 21.48 24.79
C SER A 172 -13.77 21.58 23.40
N SER A 173 -14.52 20.54 23.03
CA SER A 173 -15.75 20.72 22.28
C SER A 173 -16.90 20.13 23.09
N CYS A 174 -17.68 21.00 23.72
CA CYS A 174 -18.95 20.61 24.32
C CYS A 174 -19.91 20.25 23.17
N ALA A 175 -20.24 18.97 23.02
CA ALA A 175 -21.16 18.49 22.01
C ALA A 175 -22.63 18.64 22.46
N ASN A 176 -23.10 19.87 22.71
CA ASN A 176 -24.50 20.32 22.52
C ASN A 176 -24.73 21.72 23.13
N PRO A 177 -25.24 22.72 22.39
CA PRO A 177 -25.55 24.04 22.95
C PRO A 177 -26.83 24.14 23.80
N GLN A 178 -27.47 23.01 24.19
CA GLN A 178 -28.80 23.05 24.83
C GLN A 178 -28.88 22.54 26.26
N ASP A 179 -27.83 21.92 26.82
CA ASP A 179 -27.82 21.47 28.22
C ASP A 179 -26.62 22.07 28.98
N ALA A 180 -26.72 23.35 29.30
CA ALA A 180 -25.68 24.11 30.01
C ALA A 180 -25.66 23.88 31.54
N SER A 181 -26.06 22.70 32.03
CA SER A 181 -26.10 22.40 33.46
C SER A 181 -25.31 21.16 33.90
N ASP A 182 -24.58 20.49 33.00
CA ASP A 182 -23.84 19.26 33.34
C ASP A 182 -22.36 19.30 32.95
N CYS A 183 -21.78 20.49 32.86
CA CYS A 183 -20.33 20.64 32.83
C CYS A 183 -19.80 20.54 34.27
N ASP A 184 -19.55 19.31 34.73
CA ASP A 184 -18.81 19.09 35.97
C ASP A 184 -17.37 19.59 35.82
N THR A 185 -17.12 20.82 36.27
CA THR A 185 -15.78 21.40 36.39
C THR A 185 -15.10 20.95 37.67
N SER A 186 -15.15 19.66 38.01
CA SER A 186 -14.42 19.12 39.15
C SER A 186 -13.17 18.35 38.70
N THR A 187 -12.02 18.85 39.17
CA THR A 187 -10.69 18.21 39.17
C THR A 187 -9.92 18.14 37.85
N GLN A 188 -9.45 19.28 37.34
CA GLN A 188 -8.12 19.29 36.71
C GLN A 188 -7.06 19.10 37.80
N LYS A 189 -6.67 17.85 38.05
CA LYS A 189 -5.34 17.59 38.60
C LYS A 189 -4.34 17.92 37.49
N GLU A 190 -3.31 18.69 37.81
CA GLU A 190 -2.08 18.81 37.01
C GLU A 190 -1.46 17.41 36.85
N GLY A 191 -1.95 16.67 35.86
CA GLY A 191 -1.37 15.41 35.39
C GLY A 191 -0.58 15.69 34.13
N THR A 192 0.64 15.19 34.06
CA THR A 192 1.46 15.16 32.84
C THR A 192 0.61 14.64 31.67
N ALA A 193 0.45 15.44 30.60
CA ALA A 193 -0.32 15.04 29.44
C ALA A 193 0.33 13.81 28.79
N THR A 194 -0.34 12.65 28.87
CA THR A 194 0.14 11.40 28.28
C THR A 194 -0.19 11.39 26.79
N THR A 195 0.82 11.17 25.95
CA THR A 195 0.64 11.05 24.50
C THR A 195 0.48 9.59 24.12
N GLU A 196 -0.61 9.24 23.44
CA GLU A 196 -0.83 7.87 22.96
C GLU A 196 -0.40 7.73 21.49
N VAL A 197 0.35 6.67 21.19
CA VAL A 197 0.80 6.37 19.82
C VAL A 197 0.48 4.92 19.48
N HIS A 198 -0.28 4.73 18.40
CA HIS A 198 -0.65 3.40 17.91
C HIS A 198 0.38 2.87 16.93
N LEU A 199 0.93 1.69 17.22
CA LEU A 199 1.90 1.00 16.38
C LEU A 199 1.43 -0.40 16.03
N TYR A 200 1.66 -0.80 14.78
CA TYR A 200 1.34 -2.10 14.23
C TYR A 200 2.63 -2.90 14.05
N ALA A 201 2.70 -4.02 14.76
CA ALA A 201 3.76 -5.00 14.64
C ALA A 201 3.47 -5.90 13.42
N VAL A 202 4.38 -5.92 12.45
CA VAL A 202 4.32 -6.78 11.27
C VAL A 202 5.44 -7.82 11.36
N PRO A 203 5.14 -9.14 11.30
CA PRO A 203 6.16 -10.16 11.36
C PRO A 203 7.21 -10.03 10.25
N ALA A 204 8.43 -10.48 10.54
CA ALA A 204 9.48 -10.54 9.54
C ALA A 204 9.01 -11.34 8.30
N GLY A 205 9.35 -10.86 7.11
CA GLY A 205 8.92 -11.49 5.86
C GLY A 205 7.45 -11.30 5.49
N ARG A 206 6.65 -10.59 6.30
CA ARG A 206 5.25 -10.25 6.00
C ARG A 206 5.10 -8.79 5.56
N VAL A 207 3.95 -8.51 4.96
CA VAL A 207 3.56 -7.19 4.46
C VAL A 207 2.50 -6.59 5.37
N PHE A 208 2.53 -5.26 5.52
CA PHE A 208 1.51 -4.53 6.25
C PHE A 208 0.13 -4.69 5.61
N MET A 209 -0.91 -4.77 6.43
CA MET A 209 -2.29 -4.77 5.99
C MET A 209 -3.13 -3.85 6.86
N PHE A 210 -3.94 -3.00 6.21
CA PHE A 210 -4.90 -2.17 6.93
C PHE A 210 -5.84 -3.03 7.79
N ALA A 211 -6.11 -2.52 8.99
CA ALA A 211 -6.86 -3.18 10.04
C ALA A 211 -8.17 -2.41 10.31
N PRO A 212 -9.24 -2.66 9.52
CA PRO A 212 -10.49 -1.93 9.67
C PRO A 212 -11.27 -2.44 10.89
N ALA A 213 -11.74 -1.52 11.73
CA ALA A 213 -12.58 -1.80 12.89
C ALA A 213 -14.06 -1.92 12.50
N TYR A 214 -14.54 -1.09 11.57
CA TYR A 214 -15.93 -1.09 11.12
C TYR A 214 -16.11 -0.53 9.72
N VAL A 215 -17.22 -0.86 9.08
CA VAL A 215 -17.59 -0.32 7.75
C VAL A 215 -17.87 1.17 7.85
N GLY A 216 -17.28 1.95 6.94
CA GLY A 216 -17.39 3.41 6.91
C GLY A 216 -16.29 4.14 7.67
N GLU A 217 -15.41 3.41 8.37
CA GLU A 217 -14.18 3.97 8.93
C GLU A 217 -13.31 4.60 7.83
N ILE A 218 -12.64 5.72 8.17
CA ILE A 218 -11.79 6.47 7.25
C ILE A 218 -10.37 6.57 7.81
N PHE A 219 -9.38 6.26 6.98
CA PHE A 219 -7.95 6.52 7.22
C PHE A 219 -7.52 7.71 6.36
N GLN A 220 -6.95 8.74 6.98
CA GLN A 220 -6.32 9.86 6.26
C GLN A 220 -4.82 9.59 6.16
N LEU A 221 -4.29 9.50 4.94
CA LEU A 221 -2.92 9.05 4.68
C LEU A 221 -1.96 10.23 4.53
N ASP A 222 -1.67 10.92 5.63
CA ASP A 222 -0.89 12.17 5.63
C ASP A 222 0.57 12.04 5.16
N HIS A 223 1.11 10.82 5.18
CA HIS A 223 2.48 10.55 4.74
C HIS A 223 2.61 10.51 3.21
N LEU A 224 1.50 10.33 2.48
CA LEU A 224 1.52 10.32 1.02
C LEU A 224 1.56 11.74 0.46
N LYS A 225 2.38 11.94 -0.57
CA LYS A 225 2.47 13.23 -1.26
C LYS A 225 1.14 13.62 -1.88
N LEU A 226 0.70 14.85 -1.62
CA LEU A 226 -0.47 15.44 -2.26
C LEU A 226 -0.26 15.54 -3.77
N LEU A 227 -1.31 15.25 -4.54
CA LEU A 227 -1.29 15.49 -5.98
C LEU A 227 -1.33 17.00 -6.23
N PRO A 228 -0.43 17.56 -7.07
CA PRO A 228 -0.32 19.00 -7.29
C PRO A 228 -1.66 19.66 -7.67
N ASP A 229 -2.47 18.98 -8.48
CA ASP A 229 -3.71 19.52 -9.04
C ASP A 229 -4.95 19.26 -8.16
N VAL A 230 -4.88 18.29 -7.25
CA VAL A 230 -5.99 17.94 -6.34
C VAL A 230 -5.86 18.67 -5.02
N ASN A 231 -4.63 18.84 -4.51
CA ASN A 231 -4.29 19.44 -3.22
C ASN A 231 -5.20 18.96 -2.06
N LYS A 232 -5.59 17.68 -2.09
CA LYS A 232 -6.40 17.02 -1.06
C LYS A 232 -5.65 15.79 -0.53
N PRO A 233 -5.78 15.47 0.76
CA PRO A 233 -5.25 14.22 1.29
C PRO A 233 -5.85 13.01 0.59
N ILE A 234 -5.08 11.92 0.58
CA ILE A 234 -5.55 10.61 0.14
C ILE A 234 -6.25 9.95 1.32
N TYR A 235 -7.43 9.40 1.08
CA TYR A 235 -8.22 8.71 2.10
C TYR A 235 -8.48 7.26 1.71
N LEU A 236 -8.52 6.38 2.70
CA LEU A 236 -9.10 5.05 2.57
C LEU A 236 -10.40 4.98 3.35
N GLN A 237 -11.49 4.61 2.70
CA GLN A 237 -12.77 4.38 3.35
C GLN A 237 -13.10 2.88 3.34
N VAL A 238 -13.45 2.31 4.49
CA VAL A 238 -13.78 0.89 4.59
C VAL A 238 -15.16 0.61 3.96
N LEU A 239 -15.17 -0.22 2.92
CA LEU A 239 -16.38 -0.71 2.27
C LEU A 239 -16.79 -2.09 2.79
N SER A 240 -15.86 -2.89 3.28
CA SER A 240 -16.12 -4.19 3.88
C SER A 240 -14.96 -4.60 4.78
N THR A 241 -15.25 -5.29 5.88
CA THR A 241 -14.25 -5.89 6.77
C THR A 241 -13.98 -7.37 6.44
N ASN A 242 -14.89 -8.04 5.74
CA ASN A 242 -14.71 -9.44 5.30
C ASN A 242 -15.44 -9.71 3.96
N PRO A 243 -14.71 -9.79 2.83
CA PRO A 243 -13.28 -9.54 2.70
C PRO A 243 -12.97 -8.08 3.00
N ARG A 244 -11.71 -7.75 3.23
CA ARG A 244 -11.28 -6.37 3.44
C ARG A 244 -11.27 -5.62 2.12
N VAL A 245 -12.16 -4.64 2.00
CA VAL A 245 -12.35 -3.82 0.80
C VAL A 245 -12.41 -2.36 1.19
N PHE A 246 -11.67 -1.53 0.48
CA PHE A 246 -11.55 -0.10 0.72
C PHE A 246 -11.78 0.67 -0.57
N ASP A 247 -12.44 1.81 -0.43
CA ASP A 247 -12.40 2.87 -1.43
C ASP A 247 -11.14 3.70 -1.20
N ILE A 248 -10.42 4.03 -2.26
CA ILE A 248 -9.27 4.93 -2.22
C ILE A 248 -9.67 6.24 -2.90
N LEU A 249 -9.75 7.29 -2.10
CA LEU A 249 -10.16 8.61 -2.56
C LEU A 249 -8.92 9.47 -2.84
N ASN A 250 -8.95 10.20 -3.96
CA ASN A 250 -7.92 11.15 -4.40
C ASN A 250 -6.53 10.52 -4.71
N VAL A 251 -6.44 9.21 -4.97
CA VAL A 251 -5.14 8.57 -5.26
C VAL A 251 -4.65 8.82 -6.69
N PHE A 252 -5.53 9.20 -7.63
CA PHE A 252 -5.17 9.58 -8.99
C PHE A 252 -6.18 10.54 -9.59
N THR A 253 -5.78 11.27 -10.63
CA THR A 253 -6.64 12.26 -11.30
C THR A 253 -7.31 11.71 -12.56
N PRO A 254 -8.42 12.32 -13.02
CA PRO A 254 -8.98 12.05 -14.34
C PRO A 254 -7.96 12.23 -15.48
N GLU A 255 -7.03 13.18 -15.37
CA GLU A 255 -5.97 13.41 -16.37
C GLU A 255 -4.96 12.26 -16.39
N GLU A 256 -4.58 11.73 -15.22
CA GLU A 256 -3.75 10.51 -15.13
C GLU A 256 -4.49 9.31 -15.74
N ALA A 257 -5.80 9.20 -15.50
CA ALA A 257 -6.64 8.16 -16.08
C ALA A 257 -6.66 8.22 -17.61
N ASP A 258 -6.91 9.40 -18.17
CA ASP A 258 -6.91 9.64 -19.61
C ASP A 258 -5.54 9.35 -20.23
N ALA A 259 -4.45 9.77 -19.58
CA ALA A 259 -3.10 9.51 -20.06
C ALA A 259 -2.79 8.01 -20.16
N VAL A 260 -3.20 7.21 -19.16
CA VAL A 260 -3.05 5.75 -19.19
C VAL A 260 -3.89 5.13 -20.31
N VAL A 261 -5.15 5.56 -20.47
CA VAL A 261 -6.03 5.06 -21.54
C VAL A 261 -5.49 5.39 -22.92
N GLN A 262 -5.06 6.64 -23.17
CA GLN A 262 -4.50 7.07 -24.46
C GLN A 262 -3.22 6.31 -24.80
N ARG A 263 -2.36 6.06 -23.80
CA ARG A 263 -1.16 5.25 -24.00
C ARG A 263 -1.51 3.82 -24.38
N ALA A 264 -2.46 3.20 -23.69
CA ALA A 264 -2.90 1.84 -23.99
C ALA A 264 -3.53 1.71 -25.39
N LEU A 265 -4.23 2.75 -25.86
CA LEU A 265 -4.78 2.83 -27.23
C LEU A 265 -3.69 2.98 -28.30
N ASN A 266 -2.62 3.70 -27.98
CA ASN A 266 -1.50 3.94 -28.90
C ASN A 266 -0.43 2.83 -28.87
N GLU A 267 -0.51 1.89 -27.92
CA GLU A 267 0.42 0.77 -27.82
C GLU A 267 0.19 -0.26 -28.95
N THR A 268 1.21 -0.48 -29.77
CA THR A 268 1.16 -1.40 -30.92
C THR A 268 1.91 -2.70 -30.69
N SER A 269 2.70 -2.80 -29.62
CA SER A 269 3.51 -3.96 -29.30
C SER A 269 2.66 -5.23 -29.13
N PRO A 270 3.01 -6.37 -29.75
CA PRO A 270 2.25 -7.61 -29.62
C PRO A 270 2.05 -8.11 -28.18
N THR A 271 2.98 -7.75 -27.29
CA THR A 271 2.99 -8.17 -25.89
C THR A 271 2.13 -7.28 -24.99
N HIS A 272 2.09 -5.97 -25.26
CA HIS A 272 1.52 -4.98 -24.34
C HIS A 272 0.21 -4.32 -24.84
N ARG A 273 -0.06 -4.38 -26.15
CA ARG A 273 -1.26 -3.79 -26.75
C ARG A 273 -2.55 -4.40 -26.21
N ILE A 274 -3.63 -3.63 -26.27
CA ILE A 274 -4.97 -4.12 -25.96
C ILE A 274 -5.36 -5.25 -26.93
N LYS A 275 -5.74 -6.40 -26.37
CA LYS A 275 -6.23 -7.58 -27.08
C LYS A 275 -7.27 -8.32 -26.26
N ARG A 276 -7.95 -9.29 -26.86
CA ARG A 276 -8.92 -10.14 -26.15
C ARG A 276 -8.26 -10.79 -24.92
N SER A 277 -8.91 -10.67 -23.76
CA SER A 277 -8.36 -11.19 -22.51
C SER A 277 -8.28 -12.73 -22.49
N THR A 278 -7.23 -13.27 -21.88
CA THR A 278 -7.09 -14.69 -21.49
C THR A 278 -7.06 -14.82 -19.96
N THR A 279 -7.26 -16.02 -19.42
CA THR A 279 -7.16 -16.32 -17.98
C THR A 279 -6.09 -17.36 -17.72
N GLY A 280 -5.14 -17.10 -16.82
CA GLY A 280 -4.15 -18.08 -16.38
C GLY A 280 -2.98 -18.32 -17.35
N THR A 281 -1.99 -19.07 -16.87
CA THR A 281 -0.62 -19.27 -17.40
C THR A 281 -0.49 -19.92 -18.78
N THR A 282 -1.57 -20.05 -19.56
CA THR A 282 -1.54 -20.63 -20.91
C THR A 282 -2.09 -19.66 -21.94
N GLU A 283 -1.22 -19.19 -22.84
CA GLU A 283 -1.45 -18.10 -23.79
C GLU A 283 -2.55 -18.35 -24.85
N ASN A 284 -3.22 -19.52 -24.87
CA ASN A 284 -4.02 -19.94 -26.03
C ASN A 284 -5.51 -20.26 -25.77
N ALA A 285 -6.06 -20.00 -24.59
CA ALA A 285 -7.48 -20.19 -24.34
C ALA A 285 -8.22 -18.84 -24.23
N VAL A 286 -8.90 -18.43 -25.32
CA VAL A 286 -9.89 -17.35 -25.26
C VAL A 286 -11.03 -17.83 -24.36
N PHE A 287 -11.10 -17.32 -23.14
CA PHE A 287 -12.10 -17.73 -22.17
C PHE A 287 -13.46 -17.14 -22.54
N THR A 288 -14.48 -17.98 -22.72
CA THR A 288 -15.82 -17.52 -23.15
C THR A 288 -16.51 -16.65 -22.11
N LYS A 289 -16.05 -16.67 -20.85
CA LYS A 289 -16.65 -15.99 -19.69
C LYS A 289 -15.81 -14.84 -19.13
N ARG A 290 -14.73 -14.45 -19.81
CA ARG A 290 -14.04 -13.17 -19.65
C ARG A 290 -14.08 -12.49 -21.01
N THR A 291 -14.98 -11.53 -21.13
CA THR A 291 -15.28 -10.93 -22.43
C THR A 291 -14.69 -9.54 -22.62
N SER A 292 -13.80 -9.11 -21.72
CA SER A 292 -13.04 -7.87 -21.82
C SER A 292 -11.86 -7.95 -22.79
N GLU A 293 -11.32 -6.79 -23.11
CA GLU A 293 -9.98 -6.65 -23.69
C GLU A 293 -9.01 -6.15 -22.61
N ASN A 294 -7.73 -6.53 -22.71
CA ASN A 294 -6.69 -6.08 -21.81
C ASN A 294 -5.37 -5.80 -22.55
N GLY A 295 -4.58 -4.88 -21.99
CA GLY A 295 -3.19 -4.62 -22.32
C GLY A 295 -2.41 -4.33 -21.04
N PHE A 296 -1.11 -4.10 -21.15
CA PHE A 296 -0.25 -3.80 -19.99
C PHE A 296 0.55 -2.54 -20.24
N ASP A 297 0.55 -1.62 -19.28
CA ASP A 297 1.51 -0.54 -19.22
C ASP A 297 2.55 -0.82 -18.13
N THR A 298 3.72 -1.25 -18.57
CA THR A 298 4.84 -1.65 -17.72
C THR A 298 5.88 -0.54 -17.57
N HIS A 299 5.91 0.44 -18.48
CA HIS A 299 7.01 1.41 -18.60
C HIS A 299 6.57 2.88 -18.76
N GLY A 300 5.26 3.15 -18.82
CA GLY A 300 4.72 4.50 -18.90
C GLY A 300 5.06 5.31 -17.65
N THR A 301 5.39 6.59 -17.84
CA THR A 301 5.76 7.49 -16.74
C THR A 301 4.60 7.68 -15.75
N VAL A 302 3.38 7.83 -16.26
CA VAL A 302 2.16 7.94 -15.44
C VAL A 302 1.89 6.62 -14.71
N ALA A 303 1.96 5.47 -15.41
CA ALA A 303 1.79 4.17 -14.78
C ALA A 303 2.82 3.92 -13.67
N LEU A 304 4.09 4.29 -13.88
CA LEU A 304 5.12 4.18 -12.85
C LEU A 304 4.83 5.07 -11.63
N ALA A 305 4.42 6.33 -11.85
CA ALA A 305 4.04 7.22 -10.76
C ALA A 305 2.86 6.67 -9.95
N LEU A 306 1.85 6.10 -10.61
CA LEU A 306 0.73 5.42 -9.95
C LEU A 306 1.18 4.20 -9.15
N LYS A 307 2.03 3.35 -9.74
CA LYS A 307 2.60 2.17 -9.05
C LYS A 307 3.34 2.59 -7.78
N GLN A 308 4.27 3.55 -7.87
CA GLN A 308 5.04 4.04 -6.72
C GLN A 308 4.13 4.57 -5.60
N ARG A 309 3.13 5.38 -5.95
CA ARG A 309 2.15 5.95 -5.01
C ARG A 309 1.32 4.86 -4.32
N ILE A 310 0.88 3.84 -5.05
CA ILE A 310 0.11 2.73 -4.50
C ILE A 310 0.99 1.84 -3.60
N PHE A 311 2.25 1.61 -3.95
CA PHE A 311 3.18 0.86 -3.10
C PHE A 311 3.45 1.57 -1.77
N GLU A 312 3.64 2.89 -1.82
CA GLU A 312 3.77 3.71 -0.61
C GLU A 312 2.50 3.62 0.26
N LEU A 313 1.31 3.72 -0.34
CA LEU A 313 0.02 3.52 0.34
C LEU A 313 -0.10 2.16 1.03
N LEU A 314 0.45 1.11 0.41
CA LEU A 314 0.44 -0.26 0.94
C LEU A 314 1.51 -0.50 2.02
N GLY A 315 2.31 0.51 2.37
CA GLY A 315 3.34 0.43 3.40
C GLY A 315 4.68 -0.15 2.91
N TYR A 316 4.94 -0.13 1.60
CA TYR A 316 6.28 -0.35 1.10
C TYR A 316 7.09 0.94 1.22
N ASP A 317 8.31 0.82 1.74
CA ASP A 317 9.27 1.91 1.83
C ASP A 317 9.94 2.22 0.49
N GLU A 318 10.02 1.23 -0.40
CA GLU A 318 10.57 1.38 -1.75
C GLU A 318 9.74 0.61 -2.78
N TYR A 319 9.56 1.21 -3.96
CA TYR A 319 8.95 0.55 -5.10
C TYR A 319 9.93 -0.44 -5.75
N TRP A 320 9.43 -1.61 -6.15
CA TRP A 320 10.21 -2.59 -6.89
C TRP A 320 9.34 -3.41 -7.85
N ASP A 321 9.68 -3.39 -9.14
CA ASP A 321 8.94 -4.09 -10.21
C ASP A 321 8.74 -5.59 -9.97
N GLY A 322 9.60 -6.22 -9.15
CA GLY A 322 9.47 -7.64 -8.82
C GLY A 322 8.28 -7.96 -7.93
N HIS A 323 7.56 -6.96 -7.42
CA HIS A 323 6.35 -7.13 -6.60
C HIS A 323 5.06 -6.81 -7.35
N ASP A 324 5.08 -6.46 -8.64
CA ASP A 324 3.86 -6.25 -9.42
C ASP A 324 3.95 -6.82 -10.84
N ASP A 325 2.77 -7.06 -11.43
CA ASP A 325 2.65 -7.61 -12.79
C ASP A 325 2.66 -6.53 -13.88
N GLY A 326 2.91 -5.27 -13.52
CA GLY A 326 2.61 -4.11 -14.35
C GLY A 326 1.16 -3.66 -14.22
N LEU A 327 0.87 -2.46 -14.75
CA LEU A 327 -0.47 -1.91 -14.74
C LEU A 327 -1.30 -2.51 -15.89
N GLN A 328 -2.22 -3.43 -15.57
CA GLN A 328 -3.09 -4.04 -16.58
C GLN A 328 -4.26 -3.12 -16.92
N VAL A 329 -4.29 -2.56 -18.13
CA VAL A 329 -5.40 -1.73 -18.61
C VAL A 329 -6.49 -2.61 -19.21
N LEU A 330 -7.74 -2.35 -18.83
CA LEU A 330 -8.93 -3.13 -19.18
C LEU A 330 -9.95 -2.27 -19.92
N ARG A 331 -10.56 -2.84 -20.97
CA ARG A 331 -11.73 -2.27 -21.65
C ARG A 331 -12.89 -3.26 -21.65
N TYR A 332 -14.05 -2.81 -21.17
CA TYR A 332 -15.32 -3.52 -21.27
C TYR A 332 -16.29 -2.66 -22.09
N ASN A 333 -16.61 -3.14 -23.28
CA ASN A 333 -17.71 -2.59 -24.09
C ASN A 333 -19.06 -3.14 -23.63
N LEU A 334 -20.14 -2.72 -24.27
CA LEU A 334 -21.50 -3.18 -24.00
C LEU A 334 -21.57 -4.72 -23.89
N THR A 335 -22.29 -5.19 -22.88
CA THR A 335 -22.47 -6.58 -22.43
C THR A 335 -21.21 -7.32 -21.98
N GLN A 336 -20.02 -6.74 -22.13
CA GLN A 336 -18.79 -7.40 -21.70
C GLN A 336 -18.68 -7.42 -20.17
N ALA A 337 -18.15 -8.53 -19.65
CA ALA A 337 -18.09 -8.83 -18.24
C ALA A 337 -16.90 -9.75 -17.93
N TYR A 338 -16.63 -9.95 -16.64
CA TYR A 338 -15.71 -10.97 -16.16
C TYR A 338 -16.34 -11.69 -14.98
N ILE A 339 -16.64 -12.98 -15.15
CA ILE A 339 -17.17 -13.82 -14.08
C ILE A 339 -16.35 -13.75 -12.79
N GLN A 340 -16.97 -14.19 -11.71
CA GLN A 340 -16.33 -14.35 -10.41
C GLN A 340 -15.03 -15.16 -10.51
N HIS A 341 -13.95 -14.61 -9.96
CA HIS A 341 -12.64 -15.23 -9.91
C HIS A 341 -11.89 -14.76 -8.65
N ASP A 342 -10.78 -15.44 -8.40
CA ASP A 342 -9.79 -15.04 -7.42
C ASP A 342 -8.60 -14.41 -8.14
N ASP A 343 -7.98 -13.40 -7.53
CA ASP A 343 -6.78 -12.77 -8.08
C ASP A 343 -5.50 -13.51 -7.72
N TYR A 344 -5.50 -14.23 -6.58
CA TYR A 344 -4.40 -15.11 -6.21
C TYR A 344 -4.31 -16.30 -7.18
N LEU A 345 -3.08 -16.76 -7.40
CA LEU A 345 -2.78 -17.84 -8.31
C LEU A 345 -2.79 -19.19 -7.59
N THR A 346 -3.17 -20.23 -8.32
CA THR A 346 -3.07 -21.61 -7.88
C THR A 346 -2.29 -22.41 -8.92
N ASP A 347 -1.56 -23.44 -8.48
CA ASP A 347 -0.85 -24.36 -9.37
C ASP A 347 -1.34 -25.81 -9.15
N PRO A 348 -2.57 -26.15 -9.62
CA PRO A 348 -3.09 -27.51 -9.52
C PRO A 348 -2.19 -28.47 -10.31
N GLY A 349 -1.59 -29.42 -9.60
CA GLY A 349 -0.67 -30.39 -10.19
C GLY A 349 0.80 -29.99 -10.14
N LYS A 350 1.15 -28.89 -9.44
CA LYS A 350 2.54 -28.56 -9.09
C LYS A 350 3.47 -28.46 -10.31
N LYS A 351 3.01 -27.81 -11.38
CA LYS A 351 3.73 -27.70 -12.65
C LYS A 351 4.74 -26.55 -12.68
N ASP A 352 4.53 -25.54 -11.84
CA ASP A 352 5.43 -24.41 -11.70
C ASP A 352 6.57 -24.74 -10.71
N THR A 353 7.67 -24.01 -10.74
CA THR A 353 8.74 -24.10 -9.73
C THR A 353 8.52 -23.09 -8.60
N PHE A 354 7.74 -22.05 -8.86
CA PHE A 354 7.39 -21.03 -7.88
C PHE A 354 6.48 -21.59 -6.78
N ASP A 355 6.74 -21.18 -5.53
CA ASP A 355 5.90 -21.57 -4.39
C ASP A 355 4.76 -20.56 -4.15
N TYR A 356 3.54 -21.01 -4.44
CA TYR A 356 2.32 -20.21 -4.24
C TYR A 356 1.75 -20.29 -2.81
N GLU A 357 2.34 -21.08 -1.89
CA GLU A 357 1.86 -21.28 -0.53
C GLU A 357 2.25 -20.12 0.41
N SER A 358 1.52 -19.00 0.30
CA SER A 358 1.83 -17.79 1.09
C SER A 358 1.60 -17.94 2.60
N SER A 359 0.85 -18.93 3.10
CA SER A 359 0.73 -19.16 4.55
C SER A 359 2.05 -19.63 5.19
N LYS A 360 2.99 -20.10 4.37
CA LYS A 360 4.35 -20.51 4.74
C LYS A 360 5.39 -19.53 4.16
N LYS A 361 6.42 -20.03 3.48
CA LYS A 361 7.51 -19.25 2.85
C LYS A 361 7.20 -18.78 1.43
N GLY A 362 6.12 -19.30 0.83
CA GLY A 362 5.70 -18.97 -0.53
C GLY A 362 5.19 -17.55 -0.69
N GLY A 363 4.82 -17.22 -1.93
CA GLY A 363 4.34 -15.91 -2.34
C GLY A 363 3.08 -15.98 -3.18
N ASN A 364 2.32 -14.90 -3.24
CA ASN A 364 1.18 -14.77 -4.14
C ASN A 364 0.78 -13.30 -4.24
N ARG A 365 -0.17 -13.00 -5.14
CA ARG A 365 -0.84 -11.70 -5.14
C ARG A 365 -1.60 -11.56 -3.82
N TYR A 366 -1.30 -10.53 -3.05
CA TYR A 366 -1.89 -10.31 -1.73
C TYR A 366 -2.87 -9.16 -1.71
N ALA A 367 -2.65 -8.15 -2.57
CA ALA A 367 -3.50 -6.98 -2.72
C ALA A 367 -3.76 -6.70 -4.20
N THR A 368 -4.98 -6.24 -4.48
CA THR A 368 -5.36 -5.71 -5.78
C THR A 368 -5.83 -4.28 -5.61
N VAL A 369 -5.28 -3.38 -6.42
CA VAL A 369 -5.80 -2.02 -6.58
C VAL A 369 -6.40 -1.88 -7.96
N LEU A 370 -7.72 -1.70 -8.01
CA LEU A 370 -8.49 -1.50 -9.23
C LEU A 370 -8.78 0.00 -9.39
N LEU A 371 -8.23 0.61 -10.43
CA LEU A 371 -8.41 2.02 -10.78
C LEU A 371 -9.52 2.15 -11.83
N TYR A 372 -10.56 2.93 -11.57
CA TYR A 372 -11.62 3.20 -12.54
C TYR A 372 -11.25 4.42 -13.39
N MET A 373 -11.13 4.22 -14.70
CA MET A 373 -10.65 5.25 -15.62
C MET A 373 -11.78 6.02 -16.31
N THR A 374 -13.02 5.51 -16.27
CA THR A 374 -14.19 6.19 -16.82
C THR A 374 -15.35 6.23 -15.85
N ASP A 375 -16.14 7.30 -15.96
CA ASP A 375 -17.46 7.39 -15.34
C ASP A 375 -18.49 6.61 -16.15
N LEU A 376 -19.31 5.81 -15.46
CA LEU A 376 -20.52 5.26 -16.03
C LEU A 376 -21.76 5.87 -15.34
N PRO A 377 -22.84 6.16 -16.09
CA PRO A 377 -24.10 6.61 -15.51
C PRO A 377 -24.68 5.60 -14.51
N ASP A 378 -25.56 6.07 -13.62
CA ASP A 378 -26.32 5.17 -12.75
C ASP A 378 -27.13 4.15 -13.58
N GLY A 379 -27.06 2.88 -13.17
CA GLY A 379 -27.72 1.78 -13.86
C GLY A 379 -27.01 1.29 -15.13
N ALA A 380 -25.88 1.88 -15.51
CA ALA A 380 -25.09 1.47 -16.67
C ALA A 380 -24.31 0.16 -16.48
N GLY A 381 -24.38 -0.48 -15.30
CA GLY A 381 -23.64 -1.69 -14.98
C GLY A 381 -22.14 -1.44 -14.82
N GLY A 382 -21.31 -2.46 -15.07
CA GLY A 382 -19.86 -2.35 -14.98
C GLY A 382 -19.29 -2.27 -13.56
N GLU A 383 -20.09 -2.53 -12.52
CA GLU A 383 -19.61 -2.58 -11.14
C GLU A 383 -18.58 -3.69 -10.92
N THR A 384 -17.80 -3.56 -9.85
CA THR A 384 -16.97 -4.67 -9.34
C THR A 384 -17.71 -5.31 -8.19
N VAL A 385 -18.15 -6.56 -8.37
CA VAL A 385 -18.99 -7.28 -7.42
C VAL A 385 -18.17 -8.28 -6.60
N PHE A 386 -18.36 -8.30 -5.29
CA PHE A 386 -17.82 -9.30 -4.37
C PHE A 386 -18.91 -10.33 -4.05
N SER A 387 -18.87 -11.48 -4.71
CA SER A 387 -20.04 -12.38 -4.79
C SER A 387 -20.43 -13.03 -3.47
N GLU A 388 -19.45 -13.20 -2.58
CA GLU A 388 -19.65 -13.81 -1.27
C GLU A 388 -20.09 -12.78 -0.22
N THR A 389 -20.12 -11.49 -0.57
CA THR A 389 -20.35 -10.38 0.36
C THR A 389 -21.71 -9.73 0.12
N TRP A 390 -22.46 -9.50 1.19
CA TRP A 390 -23.72 -8.78 1.13
C TRP A 390 -23.49 -7.27 1.32
N PRO A 391 -24.35 -6.38 0.76
CA PRO A 391 -24.28 -4.95 1.04
C PRO A 391 -24.49 -4.66 2.54
N ASN A 392 -23.79 -3.66 3.07
CA ASN A 392 -23.81 -3.33 4.49
C ASN A 392 -25.09 -2.60 4.92
N ASP A 393 -25.76 -1.93 3.99
CA ASP A 393 -26.99 -1.18 4.16
C ASP A 393 -28.26 -2.05 4.08
N VAL A 394 -28.11 -3.35 3.77
CA VAL A 394 -29.24 -4.27 3.62
C VAL A 394 -29.28 -5.29 4.76
N LEU A 395 -30.30 -5.15 5.63
CA LEU A 395 -30.56 -6.08 6.72
C LEU A 395 -30.77 -7.51 6.21
N PRO A 396 -30.37 -8.56 6.97
CA PRO A 396 -30.45 -9.94 6.51
C PRO A 396 -31.80 -10.40 5.96
N HIS A 397 -32.91 -9.96 6.57
CA HIS A 397 -34.27 -10.32 6.15
C HIS A 397 -34.77 -9.52 4.93
N HIS A 398 -34.07 -8.46 4.54
CA HIS A 398 -34.35 -7.67 3.33
C HIS A 398 -33.46 -8.07 2.14
N ARG A 399 -32.60 -9.08 2.31
CA ARG A 399 -31.70 -9.53 1.25
C ARG A 399 -32.46 -10.27 0.15
N THR A 400 -32.39 -9.75 -1.06
CA THR A 400 -32.95 -10.42 -2.23
C THR A 400 -31.99 -11.51 -2.71
N HIS A 401 -32.48 -12.75 -2.76
CA HIS A 401 -31.72 -13.87 -3.31
C HIS A 401 -31.75 -13.88 -4.84
N LEU A 402 -30.71 -14.46 -5.45
CA LEU A 402 -30.47 -14.45 -6.90
C LEU A 402 -31.69 -14.84 -7.75
N LYS A 403 -32.40 -15.91 -7.39
CA LYS A 403 -33.60 -16.36 -8.15
C LYS A 403 -34.71 -15.31 -8.20
N THR A 404 -34.87 -14.53 -7.13
CA THR A 404 -35.85 -13.45 -7.07
C THR A 404 -35.33 -12.23 -7.83
N ALA A 405 -34.05 -11.88 -7.66
CA ALA A 405 -33.42 -10.78 -8.38
C ALA A 405 -33.46 -10.94 -9.90
N VAL A 406 -33.26 -12.15 -10.43
CA VAL A 406 -33.41 -12.43 -11.87
C VAL A 406 -34.85 -12.16 -12.34
N LYS A 407 -35.87 -12.57 -11.57
CA LYS A 407 -37.27 -12.30 -11.92
C LYS A 407 -37.59 -10.81 -11.90
N GLU A 408 -37.04 -10.06 -10.94
CA GLU A 408 -37.18 -8.61 -10.87
C GLU A 408 -36.48 -7.91 -12.03
N LEU A 409 -35.27 -8.35 -12.36
CA LEU A 409 -34.49 -7.85 -13.49
C LEU A 409 -35.25 -7.98 -14.82
N ARG A 410 -35.88 -9.13 -15.06
CA ARG A 410 -36.72 -9.36 -16.25
C ARG A 410 -37.95 -8.47 -16.34
N LYS A 411 -38.50 -8.06 -15.19
CA LYS A 411 -39.63 -7.11 -15.16
C LYS A 411 -39.22 -5.69 -15.52
N ASN A 412 -38.00 -5.31 -15.16
CA ASN A 412 -37.49 -3.95 -15.37
C ASN A 412 -36.96 -3.74 -16.80
N GLY A 413 -36.55 -4.80 -17.50
CA GLY A 413 -36.17 -4.77 -18.92
C GLY A 413 -34.74 -4.28 -19.21
N ASP A 414 -33.96 -3.90 -18.20
CA ASP A 414 -32.61 -3.34 -18.35
C ASP A 414 -31.65 -4.24 -19.14
N THR A 415 -31.70 -5.55 -18.90
CA THR A 415 -30.87 -6.53 -19.63
C THR A 415 -31.27 -6.66 -21.09
N GLN A 416 -32.56 -6.58 -21.39
CA GLN A 416 -33.07 -6.64 -22.77
C GLN A 416 -32.65 -5.40 -23.56
N LEU A 417 -32.69 -4.22 -22.92
CA LEU A 417 -32.21 -2.97 -23.52
C LEU A 417 -30.71 -3.02 -23.86
N ALA A 418 -29.91 -3.67 -23.01
CA ALA A 418 -28.49 -3.89 -23.27
C ALA A 418 -28.19 -5.01 -24.27
N GLY A 419 -29.20 -5.79 -24.70
CA GLY A 419 -29.04 -6.93 -25.60
C GLY A 419 -28.52 -8.21 -24.93
N ILE A 420 -28.70 -8.36 -23.62
CA ILE A 420 -28.37 -9.58 -22.86
C ILE A 420 -29.49 -10.61 -23.04
N THR A 421 -29.12 -11.83 -23.42
CA THR A 421 -30.05 -12.95 -23.63
C THR A 421 -30.62 -13.47 -22.30
N GLU A 422 -31.93 -13.66 -22.23
CA GLU A 422 -32.59 -14.26 -21.07
C GLU A 422 -32.05 -15.68 -20.79
N GLY A 423 -31.73 -15.97 -19.53
CA GLY A 423 -31.14 -17.25 -19.10
C GLY A 423 -29.65 -17.39 -19.37
N SER A 424 -28.98 -16.34 -19.87
CA SER A 424 -27.53 -16.34 -20.03
C SER A 424 -26.82 -16.11 -18.70
N TRP A 425 -25.52 -16.43 -18.65
CA TRP A 425 -24.71 -16.20 -17.45
C TRP A 425 -24.50 -14.70 -17.19
N GLU A 426 -24.54 -13.86 -18.22
CA GLU A 426 -24.50 -12.40 -18.10
C GLU A 426 -25.75 -11.88 -17.36
N GLU A 427 -26.95 -12.39 -17.65
CA GLU A 427 -28.18 -12.01 -16.92
C GLU A 427 -28.07 -12.35 -15.43
N GLU A 428 -27.63 -13.58 -15.11
CA GLU A 428 -27.40 -14.00 -13.73
C GLU A 428 -26.35 -13.10 -13.05
N MET A 429 -25.32 -12.69 -13.79
CA MET A 429 -24.29 -11.81 -13.26
C MET A 429 -24.83 -10.41 -12.96
N VAL A 430 -25.68 -9.81 -13.82
CA VAL A 430 -26.34 -8.53 -13.51
C VAL A 430 -27.18 -8.64 -12.24
N ALA A 431 -27.95 -9.73 -12.09
CA ALA A 431 -28.76 -9.96 -10.89
C ALA A 431 -27.89 -10.13 -9.63
N LEU A 432 -26.73 -10.78 -9.76
CA LEU A 432 -25.76 -10.88 -8.67
C LEU A 432 -25.22 -9.50 -8.27
N CYS A 433 -24.87 -8.67 -9.24
CA CYS A 433 -24.35 -7.31 -9.00
C CYS A 433 -25.35 -6.42 -8.26
N ARG A 434 -26.65 -6.64 -8.44
CA ARG A 434 -27.71 -5.91 -7.73
C ARG A 434 -27.99 -6.42 -6.31
N THR A 435 -27.47 -7.59 -5.94
CA THR A 435 -27.78 -8.25 -4.66
C THR A 435 -26.59 -8.37 -3.71
N ARG A 436 -25.38 -8.21 -4.24
CA ARG A 436 -24.11 -8.35 -3.50
C ARG A 436 -23.42 -7.00 -3.36
N LEU A 437 -22.39 -6.95 -2.53
CA LEU A 437 -21.53 -5.78 -2.45
C LEU A 437 -20.95 -5.51 -3.84
N ALA A 438 -21.32 -4.38 -4.44
CA ALA A 438 -20.92 -4.00 -5.77
C ALA A 438 -20.46 -2.53 -5.78
N ILE A 439 -19.28 -2.29 -6.35
CA ILE A 439 -18.66 -0.98 -6.35
C ILE A 439 -18.79 -0.37 -7.73
N LYS A 440 -19.47 0.77 -7.80
CA LYS A 440 -19.70 1.50 -9.05
C LYS A 440 -18.41 2.14 -9.58
N PRO A 441 -18.16 2.08 -10.90
CA PRO A 441 -17.04 2.74 -11.52
C PRO A 441 -17.28 4.25 -11.63
N HIS A 442 -16.34 5.04 -11.13
CA HIS A 442 -16.27 6.48 -11.30
C HIS A 442 -14.84 6.87 -11.65
N ALA A 443 -14.63 7.78 -12.59
CA ALA A 443 -13.29 8.22 -12.98
C ALA A 443 -12.54 8.79 -11.76
N GLY A 444 -11.28 8.39 -11.57
CA GLY A 444 -10.47 8.82 -10.42
C GLY A 444 -10.75 8.07 -9.11
N ARG A 445 -11.74 7.16 -9.09
CA ARG A 445 -11.99 6.26 -7.96
C ARG A 445 -11.12 5.01 -8.08
N ALA A 446 -10.49 4.58 -6.98
CA ALA A 446 -9.79 3.31 -6.92
C ALA A 446 -10.31 2.44 -5.77
N VAL A 447 -10.18 1.12 -5.91
CA VAL A 447 -10.61 0.15 -4.90
C VAL A 447 -9.42 -0.71 -4.53
N LEU A 448 -9.14 -0.80 -3.23
CA LEU A 448 -8.20 -1.77 -2.67
C LEU A 448 -8.98 -2.94 -2.08
N PHE A 449 -8.60 -4.16 -2.41
CA PHE A 449 -9.02 -5.34 -1.69
C PHE A 449 -7.88 -6.34 -1.53
N TYR A 450 -7.93 -7.12 -0.46
CA TYR A 450 -6.90 -8.09 -0.16
C TYR A 450 -7.34 -9.51 -0.55
N SER A 451 -6.45 -10.22 -1.24
CA SER A 451 -6.60 -11.65 -1.54
C SER A 451 -6.09 -12.55 -0.41
N GLN A 452 -5.51 -11.96 0.64
CA GLN A 452 -4.86 -12.66 1.75
C GLN A 452 -5.30 -12.13 3.11
N HIS A 453 -5.24 -13.00 4.12
CA HIS A 453 -5.23 -12.65 5.54
C HIS A 453 -3.80 -12.27 5.99
N PRO A 454 -3.63 -11.57 7.13
CA PRO A 454 -2.30 -11.12 7.59
C PRO A 454 -1.32 -12.26 7.89
N ASN A 455 -1.84 -13.46 8.13
CA ASN A 455 -1.06 -14.68 8.34
C ASN A 455 -0.53 -15.31 7.02
N GLY A 456 -0.96 -14.81 5.86
CA GLY A 456 -0.62 -15.31 4.53
C GLY A 456 -1.60 -16.33 3.94
N GLU A 457 -2.68 -16.69 4.64
CA GLU A 457 -3.74 -17.53 4.09
C GLU A 457 -4.57 -16.77 3.05
N MET A 458 -5.06 -17.46 2.02
CA MET A 458 -5.89 -16.84 0.98
C MET A 458 -7.29 -16.54 1.52
N ASP A 459 -7.80 -15.34 1.26
CA ASP A 459 -9.16 -14.93 1.61
C ASP A 459 -10.13 -15.31 0.48
N ARG A 460 -10.90 -16.38 0.68
CA ARG A 460 -11.89 -16.85 -0.31
C ARG A 460 -13.08 -15.91 -0.45
N ASN A 461 -13.33 -15.03 0.52
CA ASN A 461 -14.42 -14.06 0.43
C ASN A 461 -14.08 -12.91 -0.52
N ALA A 462 -12.80 -12.74 -0.88
CA ALA A 462 -12.31 -11.76 -1.85
C ALA A 462 -12.66 -12.10 -3.31
N LYS A 463 -13.38 -13.21 -3.53
CA LYS A 463 -13.87 -13.61 -4.84
C LYS A 463 -14.75 -12.52 -5.44
N HIS A 464 -14.36 -12.04 -6.62
CA HIS A 464 -14.97 -10.86 -7.23
C HIS A 464 -15.09 -11.00 -8.75
N GLY A 465 -15.89 -10.13 -9.37
CA GLY A 465 -16.08 -10.10 -10.83
C GLY A 465 -16.42 -8.71 -11.34
N GLY A 466 -16.35 -8.53 -12.66
CA GLY A 466 -16.75 -7.30 -13.34
C GLY A 466 -18.13 -7.46 -13.98
N CYS A 467 -19.12 -6.74 -13.46
CA CYS A 467 -20.50 -6.79 -13.93
C CYS A 467 -20.63 -6.43 -15.41
N PRO A 468 -21.61 -6.99 -16.14
CA PRO A 468 -21.87 -6.59 -17.52
C PRO A 468 -22.09 -5.08 -17.65
N VAL A 469 -21.47 -4.46 -18.64
CA VAL A 469 -21.75 -3.06 -18.99
C VAL A 469 -23.07 -3.00 -19.76
N LEU A 470 -24.04 -2.28 -19.23
CA LEU A 470 -25.38 -2.10 -19.81
C LEU A 470 -25.50 -0.80 -20.62
N ASN A 471 -24.61 0.17 -20.37
CA ASN A 471 -24.53 1.40 -21.14
C ASN A 471 -23.10 1.97 -21.12
N GLY A 472 -22.61 2.48 -22.24
CA GLY A 472 -21.27 3.06 -22.37
C GLY A 472 -20.13 2.02 -22.45
N THR A 473 -18.93 2.46 -22.04
CA THR A 473 -17.70 1.64 -22.05
C THR A 473 -16.94 1.87 -20.74
N LYS A 474 -16.67 0.78 -20.01
CA LYS A 474 -15.83 0.82 -18.81
C LYS A 474 -14.37 0.72 -19.21
N TRP A 475 -13.56 1.65 -18.74
CA TRP A 475 -12.13 1.51 -18.66
C TRP A 475 -11.70 1.40 -17.20
N ALA A 476 -10.76 0.49 -16.95
CA ALA A 476 -10.17 0.32 -15.64
C ALA A 476 -8.71 -0.11 -15.76
N ALA A 477 -7.95 -0.05 -14.68
CA ALA A 477 -6.67 -0.72 -14.60
C ALA A 477 -6.49 -1.50 -13.30
N ASN A 478 -5.95 -2.72 -13.41
CA ASN A 478 -5.57 -3.54 -12.28
C ASN A 478 -4.09 -3.36 -11.99
N LEU A 479 -3.77 -3.13 -10.72
CA LEU A 479 -2.44 -3.34 -10.17
C LEU A 479 -2.51 -4.50 -9.17
N TRP A 480 -1.91 -5.63 -9.54
CA TRP A 480 -1.73 -6.77 -8.64
C TRP A 480 -0.39 -6.67 -7.93
N VAL A 481 -0.42 -6.68 -6.60
CA VAL A 481 0.77 -6.57 -5.77
C VAL A 481 1.03 -7.90 -5.05
N TRP A 482 2.28 -8.33 -5.09
CA TRP A 482 2.77 -9.57 -4.50
C TRP A 482 3.39 -9.34 -3.13
N ASN A 483 3.18 -10.27 -2.19
CA ASN A 483 3.80 -10.20 -0.87
C ASN A 483 5.29 -10.59 -0.88
N THR A 484 5.77 -11.20 -1.96
CA THR A 484 7.16 -11.60 -2.20
C THR A 484 7.56 -11.24 -3.64
N PRO A 485 8.85 -11.35 -4.01
CA PRO A 485 9.22 -11.34 -5.42
C PRO A 485 8.41 -12.36 -6.22
N ARG A 486 7.84 -11.94 -7.35
CA ARG A 486 7.11 -12.81 -8.26
C ARG A 486 8.05 -13.71 -9.06
N LYS A 487 7.49 -14.76 -9.65
CA LYS A 487 8.22 -15.69 -10.52
C LYS A 487 9.06 -14.95 -11.56
N GLY A 488 10.31 -15.39 -11.71
CA GLY A 488 11.28 -14.80 -12.61
C GLY A 488 12.12 -13.70 -11.96
N TYR A 489 11.83 -13.25 -10.74
CA TYR A 489 12.65 -12.24 -10.07
C TYR A 489 13.57 -12.89 -9.03
N LYS A 490 14.71 -12.23 -8.77
CA LYS A 490 15.62 -12.66 -7.71
C LYS A 490 14.88 -12.66 -6.37
N GLY A 491 15.04 -13.74 -5.61
CA GLY A 491 14.35 -13.91 -4.32
C GLY A 491 12.92 -14.42 -4.42
N ALA A 492 12.46 -14.81 -5.62
CA ALA A 492 11.18 -15.49 -5.79
C ALA A 492 11.16 -16.80 -4.99
N PRO A 493 10.12 -17.05 -4.17
CA PRO A 493 9.96 -18.32 -3.47
C PRO A 493 9.94 -19.51 -4.45
N ILE A 494 10.73 -20.52 -4.15
CA ILE A 494 10.84 -21.76 -4.90
C ILE A 494 10.32 -22.88 -3.99
N ARG A 495 9.57 -23.82 -4.56
CA ARG A 495 9.07 -24.95 -3.76
C ARG A 495 10.20 -25.84 -3.27
N ASP A 496 10.03 -26.39 -2.07
CA ASP A 496 11.03 -27.26 -1.43
C ASP A 496 11.34 -28.55 -2.22
N ASP A 497 10.42 -29.02 -3.07
CA ASP A 497 10.61 -30.21 -3.92
C ASP A 497 11.44 -29.94 -5.19
N VAL A 498 11.84 -28.69 -5.42
CA VAL A 498 12.62 -28.27 -6.58
C VAL A 498 14.06 -28.00 -6.17
N ASP A 499 15.02 -28.73 -6.75
CA ASP A 499 16.43 -28.45 -6.54
C ASP A 499 16.80 -27.11 -7.22
N PRO A 500 17.21 -26.07 -6.46
CA PRO A 500 17.58 -24.78 -7.04
C PRO A 500 18.71 -24.87 -8.07
N ALA A 501 19.57 -25.89 -8.00
CA ALA A 501 20.64 -26.11 -8.98
C ALA A 501 20.12 -26.55 -10.35
N THR A 502 18.88 -27.06 -10.43
CA THR A 502 18.23 -27.50 -11.68
C THR A 502 17.44 -26.38 -12.35
N LEU A 503 17.24 -25.27 -11.67
CA LEU A 503 16.63 -24.09 -12.25
C LEU A 503 17.63 -23.46 -13.22
N SER A 504 17.32 -23.50 -14.52
CA SER A 504 17.92 -22.53 -15.44
C SER A 504 17.56 -21.14 -14.94
N ASP A 505 18.55 -20.27 -14.78
CA ASP A 505 18.42 -18.87 -14.38
C ASP A 505 17.66 -18.10 -15.47
N ASN A 506 16.35 -18.36 -15.56
CA ASN A 506 15.39 -17.74 -16.49
C ASN A 506 14.77 -16.50 -15.85
N GLY A 507 15.35 -15.99 -14.76
CA GLY A 507 15.10 -14.61 -14.37
C GLY A 507 15.57 -13.67 -15.47
N PRO A 508 15.18 -12.38 -15.44
CA PRO A 508 15.70 -11.45 -16.42
C PRO A 508 17.22 -11.54 -16.32
N LYS A 509 17.85 -11.82 -17.46
CA LYS A 509 19.29 -12.06 -17.52
C LYS A 509 19.97 -10.83 -16.94
N GLN A 510 20.84 -11.00 -15.95
CA GLN A 510 21.61 -9.87 -15.43
C GLN A 510 22.47 -9.29 -16.56
N LEU A 511 22.22 -8.04 -16.91
CA LEU A 511 22.94 -7.27 -17.91
C LEU A 511 23.82 -6.23 -17.21
N PHE A 512 24.77 -5.70 -17.95
CA PHE A 512 25.67 -4.66 -17.45
C PHE A 512 25.51 -3.39 -18.28
N ALA A 513 25.14 -2.29 -17.63
CA ALA A 513 25.11 -0.98 -18.25
C ALA A 513 26.30 -0.15 -17.77
N THR A 514 26.96 0.51 -18.73
CA THR A 514 27.99 1.52 -18.46
C THR A 514 27.50 2.86 -18.96
N PHE A 515 27.43 3.84 -18.07
CA PHE A 515 26.99 5.20 -18.36
C PHE A 515 28.21 6.10 -18.39
N VAL A 516 28.39 6.86 -19.47
CA VAL A 516 29.53 7.73 -19.70
C VAL A 516 29.04 9.14 -20.00
N ASN A 517 29.55 10.12 -19.27
CA ASN A 517 29.51 11.51 -19.69
C ASN A 517 30.81 11.81 -20.42
N THR A 518 30.75 12.38 -21.61
CA THR A 518 31.94 12.71 -22.41
C THR A 518 32.59 14.03 -22.02
N GLY A 519 31.89 14.86 -21.24
CA GLY A 519 32.31 16.22 -20.90
C GLY A 519 32.34 17.19 -22.09
N LYS A 520 31.82 16.79 -23.26
CA LYS A 520 31.77 17.65 -24.44
C LYS A 520 30.68 18.71 -24.33
N ASP A 521 29.60 18.41 -23.63
CA ASP A 521 28.50 19.34 -23.36
C ASP A 521 28.66 19.96 -21.96
N PRO A 522 28.96 21.27 -21.85
CA PRO A 522 29.10 21.95 -20.57
C PRO A 522 27.82 21.93 -19.72
N THR A 523 26.64 21.79 -20.34
CA THR A 523 25.36 21.73 -19.61
C THR A 523 25.21 20.44 -18.80
N MET A 524 25.97 19.40 -19.15
CA MET A 524 25.96 18.09 -18.48
C MET A 524 27.01 17.98 -17.36
N ALA A 525 27.67 19.07 -16.97
CA ALA A 525 28.75 19.04 -15.98
C ALA A 525 28.31 18.49 -14.60
N ASN A 526 27.06 18.75 -14.21
CA ASN A 526 26.46 18.29 -12.95
C ASN A 526 25.42 17.18 -13.18
N ALA A 527 25.55 16.42 -14.25
CA ALA A 527 24.64 15.33 -14.55
C ALA A 527 24.68 14.24 -13.46
N GLU A 528 23.51 13.75 -13.09
CA GLU A 528 23.31 12.70 -12.10
C GLU A 528 22.55 11.54 -12.72
N LEU A 529 22.98 10.32 -12.43
CA LEU A 529 22.34 9.10 -12.92
C LEU A 529 21.34 8.59 -11.89
N TYR A 530 20.17 8.21 -12.36
CA TYR A 530 19.08 7.65 -11.59
C TYR A 530 18.64 6.32 -12.22
N TYR A 531 18.40 5.30 -11.40
CA TYR A 531 17.54 4.18 -11.81
C TYR A 531 16.11 4.59 -11.52
N GLU A 532 15.32 4.83 -12.55
CA GLU A 532 14.02 5.49 -12.44
C GLU A 532 14.06 6.80 -11.63
N SER A 533 13.60 6.79 -10.38
CA SER A 533 13.62 7.92 -9.45
C SER A 533 14.70 7.81 -8.37
N GLN A 534 15.39 6.67 -8.25
CA GLN A 534 16.43 6.45 -7.25
C GLN A 534 17.78 6.96 -7.75
N LYS A 535 18.37 7.91 -7.00
CA LYS A 535 19.69 8.45 -7.30
C LYS A 535 20.75 7.37 -7.18
N TRP A 536 21.51 7.16 -8.25
CA TRP A 536 22.62 6.22 -8.29
C TRP A 536 23.97 6.90 -8.03
N GLY A 537 24.14 8.12 -8.54
CA GLY A 537 25.34 8.91 -8.31
C GLY A 537 25.62 9.93 -9.40
N PRO A 538 26.64 10.78 -9.20
CA PRO A 538 27.03 11.79 -10.18
C PRO A 538 27.71 11.15 -11.40
N LEU A 539 27.32 11.58 -12.60
CA LEU A 539 27.83 11.11 -13.87
C LEU A 539 28.92 12.04 -14.40
N HIS A 540 30.12 11.92 -13.83
CA HIS A 540 31.27 12.77 -14.16
C HIS A 540 31.89 12.42 -15.53
N PRO A 541 32.44 13.42 -16.26
CA PRO A 541 33.14 13.20 -17.53
C PRO A 541 34.26 12.15 -17.49
N ASP A 542 35.00 12.09 -16.39
CA ASP A 542 36.20 11.24 -16.28
C ASP A 542 35.93 9.88 -15.63
N LYS A 543 34.70 9.63 -15.18
CA LYS A 543 34.37 8.45 -14.38
C LYS A 543 33.05 7.80 -14.81
N PRO A 544 33.11 6.80 -15.70
CA PRO A 544 31.95 5.99 -16.05
C PRO A 544 31.30 5.35 -14.82
N LEU A 545 29.96 5.39 -14.77
CA LEU A 545 29.19 4.63 -13.80
C LEU A 545 28.80 3.28 -14.40
N ARG A 546 28.88 2.22 -13.59
CA ARG A 546 28.52 0.87 -14.00
C ARG A 546 27.43 0.35 -13.07
N ALA A 547 26.43 -0.28 -13.66
CA ALA A 547 25.34 -0.89 -12.92
C ALA A 547 25.03 -2.29 -13.43
N ASN A 548 24.73 -3.18 -12.50
CA ASN A 548 24.01 -4.40 -12.81
C ASN A 548 22.55 -4.02 -13.05
N THR A 549 21.97 -4.51 -14.14
CA THR A 549 20.65 -4.08 -14.59
C THR A 549 19.96 -5.23 -15.32
N TYR A 550 18.71 -5.04 -15.72
CA TYR A 550 17.92 -6.03 -16.45
C TYR A 550 17.30 -5.40 -17.69
N GLU A 551 16.94 -6.22 -18.68
CA GLU A 551 16.21 -5.76 -19.87
C GLU A 551 14.92 -5.03 -19.44
N GLY A 552 14.63 -3.87 -20.05
CA GLY A 552 13.49 -3.02 -19.71
C GLY A 552 13.77 -1.98 -18.60
N HIS A 553 14.86 -2.13 -17.82
CA HIS A 553 15.22 -1.13 -16.82
C HIS A 553 15.39 0.26 -17.43
N ARG A 554 14.81 1.28 -16.79
CA ARG A 554 14.95 2.68 -17.22
C ARG A 554 15.94 3.42 -16.34
N TRP A 555 16.96 4.00 -16.98
CA TRP A 555 17.96 4.85 -16.35
C TRP A 555 17.79 6.28 -16.83
N ASN A 556 17.63 7.21 -15.91
CA ASN A 556 17.42 8.62 -16.19
C ASN A 556 18.69 9.41 -15.86
N VAL A 557 19.06 10.35 -16.71
CA VAL A 557 20.06 11.36 -16.40
C VAL A 557 19.34 12.64 -16.04
N ARG A 558 19.70 13.25 -14.92
CA ARG A 558 19.15 14.54 -14.48
C ARG A 558 20.24 15.60 -14.38
N VAL A 559 19.88 16.84 -14.66
CA VAL A 559 20.68 18.02 -14.35
C VAL A 559 19.79 18.95 -13.53
N GLY A 560 20.07 19.08 -12.23
CA GLY A 560 19.10 19.66 -11.30
C GLY A 560 17.86 18.77 -11.18
N ASP A 561 16.68 19.37 -11.30
CA ASP A 561 15.39 18.66 -11.18
C ASP A 561 14.87 18.10 -12.52
N GLU A 562 15.51 18.45 -13.64
CA GLU A 562 15.04 18.05 -14.98
C GLU A 562 15.70 16.75 -15.46
N VAL A 563 14.89 15.84 -16.04
CA VAL A 563 15.37 14.66 -16.74
C VAL A 563 15.79 15.05 -18.15
N VAL A 564 17.09 15.07 -18.40
CA VAL A 564 17.67 15.48 -19.70
C VAL A 564 17.68 14.33 -20.70
N THR A 565 17.79 13.08 -20.24
CA THR A 565 17.66 11.89 -21.10
C THR A 565 17.28 10.66 -20.29
N SER A 566 16.71 9.67 -20.98
CA SER A 566 16.34 8.37 -20.42
C SER A 566 16.78 7.25 -21.35
N TRP A 567 17.38 6.21 -20.78
CA TRP A 567 17.76 4.99 -21.49
C TRP A 567 16.97 3.81 -20.97
N VAL A 568 16.52 2.97 -21.88
CA VAL A 568 15.93 1.67 -21.55
C VAL A 568 16.94 0.60 -21.95
N ILE A 569 17.23 -0.30 -21.02
CA ILE A 569 18.18 -1.38 -21.23
C ILE A 569 17.56 -2.40 -22.21
N GLY A 570 18.26 -2.67 -23.31
CA GLY A 570 17.91 -3.73 -24.27
C GLY A 570 18.36 -5.11 -23.81
N ASN A 571 18.36 -6.10 -24.69
CA ASN A 571 18.70 -7.49 -24.36
C ASN A 571 20.21 -7.83 -24.43
N GLU A 572 21.06 -6.88 -24.79
CA GLU A 572 22.50 -7.11 -24.90
C GLU A 572 23.19 -7.24 -23.53
N GLN A 573 24.13 -8.20 -23.41
CA GLN A 573 24.78 -8.53 -22.14
C GLN A 573 25.59 -7.38 -21.54
N LYS A 574 26.18 -6.52 -22.38
CA LYS A 574 26.89 -5.30 -21.97
C LYS A 574 26.46 -4.17 -22.88
N GLN A 575 25.98 -3.09 -22.31
CA GLN A 575 25.51 -1.91 -23.03
C GLN A 575 26.22 -0.68 -22.50
N GLN A 576 26.53 0.24 -23.41
CA GLN A 576 27.15 1.51 -23.08
C GLN A 576 26.26 2.65 -23.56
N PHE A 577 25.97 3.56 -22.65
CA PHE A 577 25.17 4.74 -22.89
C PHE A 577 26.01 5.97 -22.64
N VAL A 578 25.99 6.91 -23.58
CA VAL A 578 26.92 8.04 -23.64
C VAL A 578 26.13 9.33 -23.76
N ILE A 579 26.45 10.31 -22.91
CA ILE A 579 26.02 11.71 -23.04
C ILE A 579 27.18 12.63 -23.37
#